data_AF-A0AAF0VH71-F1
#
_entry.id   AF-A0AAF0VH71-F1
#
_cell.length_a   1.000
_cell.length_b   1.000
_cell.length_c   1.000
_cell.angle_alpha   90.00
_cell.angle_beta   90.00
_cell.angle_gamma   90.00
#
_symmetry.space_group_name_H-M   'P 1'
#
loop_
_entity.id
_entity.type
_entity.pdbx_description
1 polymer ?
#
loop_
_entity_poly.entity_id
_entity_poly.type
_entity_poly.pdbx_seq_one_letter_code
_entity_poly.pdbx_strand_id
1 'polypeptide(L)'
;MLRRIARGGIPVLSVLLGLLAAFVAPAAMAAATYDVTQVGDVGFSQVWNVTGNKEVKSGDTIGFNPWSVRITLEGHIDDISALAAGDVVSVPLTSDAGSHFSMNGTGWECADDVATSDGTVAFKANMRGGRAELRLTRTAARLSGRFDFRVVVRNNNLWYAGQKSTSSTWHAGSDTFAFHNTTKPNHRCVNDTTGVGVNSTKSGVDASMVTWNCATVNRIARGGAESDTAPDVTYHIHVASADEGHPVTVASGTRVFETYYAYDGTTAGDAFTGPGGGSHVAYTPKRTDGTPTAGEYRLVANADGSYDYDLDIGPREGANARRFAKPAADETTAELMEASNMLFQVDYGGISIVFDSSTEKRSAVVTWTSSERPTGGSFLASNTITTNTGRSRALIAYDGNGAGSGGVAPTVGDPGTTAKAAANGFTRTGHTFTGWNTKADGTGAAYLPGADVAYPAGGRTLTLYAQWRPITYKVRFDGNGAASGTMADLTATYDAKAALPANRYAKSGETFAGWNTKADGSGAMYRNRAEVTNLASGQDDVFVLYAQWEDAMTAMPETGGTVGDHGFGKTIGGGLVFWPSSRSCWHDGACAENGSSVRKGGVTC
;
A
#
# COMPACT_ATOMS: atom_id res chain seq x y z
N MET A 1 -30.60 51.36 -57.42
CA MET A 1 -29.57 52.23 -58.02
C MET A 1 -28.45 52.38 -56.97
N LEU A 2 -27.15 52.26 -57.21
CA LEU A 2 -26.36 52.14 -58.46
C LEU A 2 -25.05 51.32 -58.25
N ARG A 3 -24.66 50.54 -59.27
CA ARG A 3 -23.30 50.12 -59.74
C ARG A 3 -22.04 50.10 -58.84
N ARG A 4 -21.58 48.89 -58.51
CA ARG A 4 -20.43 48.11 -59.09
C ARG A 4 -19.20 48.82 -59.76
N ILE A 5 -18.00 48.25 -59.48
CA ILE A 5 -16.75 48.08 -60.32
C ILE A 5 -15.54 49.02 -60.09
N ALA A 6 -14.43 48.45 -59.59
CA ALA A 6 -13.07 48.39 -60.22
C ALA A 6 -12.07 47.67 -59.28
N ARG A 7 -10.90 47.13 -59.67
CA ARG A 7 -10.46 46.24 -60.78
C ARG A 7 -8.94 46.01 -60.56
N GLY A 8 -8.49 44.75 -60.47
CA GLY A 8 -7.17 44.30 -60.98
C GLY A 8 -5.90 44.43 -60.11
N GLY A 9 -5.18 43.31 -59.91
CA GLY A 9 -3.80 43.27 -59.38
C GLY A 9 -3.36 41.91 -58.83
N ILE A 10 -2.87 41.00 -59.68
CA ILE A 10 -2.20 39.70 -59.41
C ILE A 10 -0.94 39.70 -60.31
N PRO A 11 0.29 39.32 -59.89
CA PRO A 11 0.71 38.02 -59.31
C PRO A 11 1.62 38.16 -58.05
N VAL A 12 2.16 37.13 -57.36
CA VAL A 12 2.92 35.90 -57.72
C VAL A 12 2.72 34.88 -56.58
N LEU A 13 2.13 33.70 -56.80
CA LEU A 13 2.74 32.41 -57.19
C LEU A 13 3.73 31.77 -56.17
N SER A 14 3.41 30.55 -55.73
CA SER A 14 4.31 29.52 -55.19
C SER A 14 5.05 29.74 -53.86
N VAL A 15 4.48 29.24 -52.77
CA VAL A 15 5.06 28.27 -51.79
C VAL A 15 4.00 28.04 -50.69
N LEU A 16 3.83 26.79 -50.22
CA LEU A 16 2.81 26.26 -49.26
C LEU A 16 1.63 25.45 -49.85
N LEU A 17 1.88 24.66 -50.90
CA LEU A 17 1.20 23.36 -51.03
C LEU A 17 2.10 22.29 -50.41
N GLY A 18 1.74 21.79 -49.21
CA GLY A 18 2.44 20.66 -48.60
C GLY A 18 2.56 20.68 -47.07
N LEU A 19 1.43 20.77 -46.34
CA LEU A 19 1.31 20.32 -44.93
C LEU A 19 -0.14 20.42 -44.41
N LEU A 20 -1.11 19.78 -45.08
CA LEU A 20 -2.48 19.65 -44.55
C LEU A 20 -3.21 18.40 -45.09
N ALA A 21 -2.53 17.26 -45.02
CA ALA A 21 -3.06 15.94 -45.34
C ALA A 21 -2.48 14.87 -44.39
N ALA A 22 -2.73 15.02 -43.09
CA ALA A 22 -2.43 13.99 -42.08
C ALA A 22 -3.41 14.11 -40.90
N PHE A 23 -4.04 12.98 -40.55
CA PHE A 23 -4.87 12.79 -39.36
C PHE A 23 -6.02 13.78 -39.11
N VAL A 24 -7.11 13.61 -39.87
CA VAL A 24 -8.43 13.60 -39.21
C VAL A 24 -8.50 12.32 -38.39
N ALA A 25 -8.14 12.41 -37.11
CA ALA A 25 -8.54 11.37 -36.16
C ALA A 25 -10.08 11.33 -36.13
N PRO A 26 -10.73 10.15 -36.14
CA PRO A 26 -12.14 10.07 -35.83
C PRO A 26 -12.35 10.73 -34.47
N ALA A 27 -13.35 11.61 -34.35
CA ALA A 27 -13.73 12.13 -33.05
C ALA A 27 -14.02 10.94 -32.13
N ALA A 28 -13.36 10.88 -30.98
CA ALA A 28 -13.61 9.84 -30.00
C ALA A 28 -15.08 9.96 -29.57
N MET A 29 -15.94 9.08 -30.07
CA MET A 29 -17.31 8.99 -29.62
C MET A 29 -17.26 8.63 -28.13
N ALA A 30 -17.99 9.38 -27.30
CA ALA A 30 -18.04 9.11 -25.88
C ALA A 30 -18.59 7.69 -25.68
N ALA A 31 -17.85 6.87 -24.93
CA ALA A 31 -18.23 5.49 -24.64
C ALA A 31 -19.66 5.43 -24.10
N ALA A 32 -20.52 4.66 -24.77
CA ALA A 32 -21.89 4.47 -24.38
C ALA A 32 -22.00 3.50 -23.20
N THR A 33 -23.13 3.55 -22.49
CA THR A 33 -23.48 2.53 -21.51
C THR A 33 -24.85 1.97 -21.86
N TYR A 34 -24.93 0.66 -22.01
CA TYR A 34 -26.13 -0.10 -22.33
C TYR A 34 -26.52 -0.94 -21.12
N ASP A 35 -27.82 -1.08 -20.85
CA ASP A 35 -28.28 -2.21 -20.04
C ASP A 35 -28.17 -3.49 -20.87
N VAL A 36 -27.80 -4.62 -20.25
CA VAL A 36 -27.65 -5.91 -20.93
C VAL A 36 -28.90 -6.30 -21.74
N THR A 37 -30.10 -5.99 -21.21
CA THR A 37 -31.38 -6.29 -21.87
C THR A 37 -31.62 -5.52 -23.18
N GLN A 38 -30.79 -4.51 -23.49
CA GLN A 38 -30.85 -3.75 -24.74
C GLN A 38 -29.97 -4.35 -25.85
N VAL A 39 -29.04 -5.25 -25.50
CA VAL A 39 -27.98 -5.76 -26.38
C VAL A 39 -27.80 -7.28 -26.29
N GLY A 40 -28.64 -7.95 -25.51
CA GLY A 40 -28.62 -9.39 -25.28
C GLY A 40 -29.29 -9.78 -23.96
N ASP A 41 -28.75 -10.79 -23.29
CA ASP A 41 -29.36 -11.49 -22.15
C ASP A 41 -28.28 -12.02 -21.19
N VAL A 42 -28.65 -12.21 -19.92
CA VAL A 42 -27.82 -12.85 -18.90
C VAL A 42 -28.68 -13.47 -17.81
N GLY A 43 -28.27 -14.62 -17.27
CA GLY A 43 -28.96 -15.29 -16.17
C GLY A 43 -28.02 -16.02 -15.20
N PHE A 44 -28.62 -16.61 -14.17
CA PHE A 44 -27.94 -17.33 -13.09
C PHE A 44 -27.64 -18.77 -13.51
N SER A 45 -26.41 -19.03 -13.96
CA SER A 45 -25.94 -20.39 -14.26
C SER A 45 -25.67 -21.20 -12.98
N GLN A 46 -25.07 -20.57 -11.96
CA GLN A 46 -24.76 -21.23 -10.68
C GLN A 46 -24.67 -20.23 -9.52
N VAL A 47 -25.29 -20.59 -8.39
CA VAL A 47 -25.10 -19.91 -7.09
C VAL A 47 -24.41 -20.87 -6.13
N TRP A 48 -23.27 -20.48 -5.57
CA TRP A 48 -22.47 -21.31 -4.68
C TRP A 48 -22.28 -20.66 -3.31
N ASN A 49 -22.67 -21.39 -2.26
CA ASN A 49 -22.36 -21.04 -0.88
C ASN A 49 -20.94 -21.52 -0.54
N VAL A 50 -20.00 -20.58 -0.53
CA VAL A 50 -18.59 -20.84 -0.24
C VAL A 50 -18.42 -21.21 1.24
N THR A 51 -19.15 -20.56 2.15
CA THR A 51 -19.10 -20.84 3.59
C THR A 51 -19.63 -22.24 3.93
N GLY A 52 -20.73 -22.64 3.30
CA GLY A 52 -21.34 -23.98 3.44
C GLY A 52 -20.75 -25.04 2.50
N ASN A 53 -19.78 -24.68 1.66
CA ASN A 53 -19.19 -25.49 0.60
C ASN A 53 -20.21 -26.31 -0.23
N LYS A 54 -21.30 -25.67 -0.65
CA LYS A 54 -22.41 -26.31 -1.37
C LYS A 54 -22.99 -25.37 -2.43
N GLU A 55 -23.38 -25.93 -3.56
CA GLU A 55 -24.25 -25.24 -4.51
C GLU A 55 -25.64 -24.99 -3.90
N VAL A 56 -26.20 -23.81 -4.18
CA VAL A 56 -27.58 -23.43 -3.83
C VAL A 56 -28.42 -23.57 -5.09
N LYS A 57 -29.53 -24.30 -5.01
CA LYS A 57 -30.52 -24.41 -6.08
C LYS A 57 -31.74 -23.53 -5.79
N SER A 58 -32.49 -23.18 -6.83
CA SER A 58 -33.77 -22.47 -6.65
C SER A 58 -34.70 -23.32 -5.77
N GLY A 59 -35.27 -22.72 -4.74
CA GLY A 59 -36.07 -23.40 -3.71
C GLY A 59 -35.29 -24.09 -2.57
N ASP A 60 -33.95 -24.10 -2.57
CA ASP A 60 -33.17 -24.56 -1.39
C ASP A 60 -33.47 -23.67 -0.17
N THR A 61 -33.25 -24.18 1.04
CA THR A 61 -33.30 -23.38 2.28
C THR A 61 -31.89 -23.04 2.77
N ILE A 62 -31.63 -21.74 2.97
CA ILE A 62 -30.36 -21.21 3.48
C ILE A 62 -30.55 -20.68 4.91
N GLY A 63 -29.55 -20.87 5.76
CA GLY A 63 -29.55 -20.37 7.14
C GLY A 63 -29.61 -18.84 7.21
N PHE A 64 -30.01 -18.30 8.37
CA PHE A 64 -30.09 -16.85 8.61
C PHE A 64 -28.72 -16.15 8.71
N ASN A 65 -27.63 -16.91 8.89
CA ASN A 65 -26.30 -16.34 9.08
C ASN A 65 -25.75 -15.73 7.78
N PRO A 66 -24.98 -14.62 7.85
CA PRO A 66 -24.24 -14.10 6.71
C PRO A 66 -23.31 -15.15 6.12
N TRP A 67 -23.14 -15.14 4.80
CA TRP A 67 -22.38 -16.16 4.07
C TRP A 67 -21.62 -15.59 2.88
N SER A 68 -20.54 -16.25 2.51
CA SER A 68 -19.74 -15.94 1.33
C SER A 68 -20.39 -16.60 0.11
N VAL A 69 -20.77 -15.81 -0.89
CA VAL A 69 -21.43 -16.28 -2.12
C VAL A 69 -20.52 -16.10 -3.33
N ARG A 70 -20.57 -17.07 -4.25
CA ARG A 70 -20.03 -16.97 -5.60
C ARG A 70 -21.15 -17.25 -6.60
N ILE A 71 -21.34 -16.36 -7.56
CA ILE A 71 -22.39 -16.46 -8.59
C ILE A 71 -21.70 -16.53 -9.95
N THR A 72 -21.99 -17.58 -10.71
CA THR A 72 -21.68 -17.64 -12.14
C THR A 72 -22.88 -17.12 -12.91
N LEU A 73 -22.64 -16.08 -13.70
CA LEU A 73 -23.57 -15.57 -14.68
C LEU A 73 -23.13 -16.08 -16.06
N GLU A 74 -24.08 -16.60 -16.83
CA GLU A 74 -23.88 -16.95 -18.24
C GLU A 74 -24.95 -16.19 -19.05
N GLY A 75 -24.57 -15.74 -20.24
CA GLY A 75 -25.39 -14.83 -21.04
C GLY A 75 -24.84 -14.67 -22.44
N HIS A 76 -25.43 -13.77 -23.22
CA HIS A 76 -24.98 -13.46 -24.56
C HIS A 76 -25.20 -12.01 -24.95
N ILE A 77 -24.40 -11.53 -25.89
CA ILE A 77 -24.62 -10.28 -26.64
C ILE A 77 -25.08 -10.68 -28.04
N ASP A 78 -26.16 -10.09 -28.54
CA ASP A 78 -26.78 -10.44 -29.82
C ASP A 78 -25.85 -10.20 -31.02
N ASP A 79 -25.17 -9.06 -31.03
CA ASP A 79 -24.07 -8.75 -31.95
C ASP A 79 -23.00 -7.90 -31.26
N ILE A 80 -21.85 -8.52 -30.95
CA ILE A 80 -20.71 -7.83 -30.30
C ILE A 80 -20.04 -6.80 -31.22
N SER A 81 -20.31 -6.79 -32.52
CA SER A 81 -19.80 -5.76 -33.45
C SER A 81 -20.61 -4.46 -33.41
N ALA A 82 -21.81 -4.47 -32.81
CA ALA A 82 -22.59 -3.26 -32.55
C ALA A 82 -22.02 -2.41 -31.39
N LEU A 83 -21.09 -2.96 -30.59
CA LEU A 83 -20.46 -2.30 -29.45
C LEU A 83 -19.06 -1.77 -29.83
N ALA A 84 -18.84 -0.47 -29.64
CA ALA A 84 -17.55 0.16 -29.87
C ALA A 84 -16.56 -0.13 -28.72
N ALA A 85 -15.26 -0.02 -29.00
CA ALA A 85 -14.23 -0.15 -27.98
C ALA A 85 -14.36 0.97 -26.93
N GLY A 86 -14.50 0.58 -25.66
CA GLY A 86 -14.79 1.48 -24.54
C GLY A 86 -16.24 1.45 -24.05
N ASP A 87 -17.19 1.00 -24.87
CA ASP A 87 -18.60 0.89 -24.46
C ASP A 87 -18.79 -0.07 -23.29
N VAL A 88 -19.77 0.22 -22.43
CA VAL A 88 -20.03 -0.55 -21.21
C VAL A 88 -21.39 -1.25 -21.30
N VAL A 89 -21.40 -2.57 -21.21
CA VAL A 89 -22.64 -3.32 -20.93
C VAL A 89 -22.78 -3.44 -19.40
N SER A 90 -23.91 -2.98 -18.89
CA SER A 90 -24.26 -2.97 -17.47
C SER A 90 -25.21 -4.12 -17.16
N VAL A 91 -24.92 -4.88 -16.12
CA VAL A 91 -25.78 -5.93 -15.56
C VAL A 91 -26.08 -5.56 -14.10
N PRO A 92 -27.22 -4.92 -13.83
CA PRO A 92 -27.69 -4.73 -12.46
C PRO A 92 -28.01 -6.08 -11.80
N LEU A 93 -27.51 -6.28 -10.58
CA LEU A 93 -27.83 -7.45 -9.75
C LEU A 93 -28.66 -6.95 -8.57
N THR A 94 -29.93 -7.34 -8.53
CA THR A 94 -30.92 -6.76 -7.60
C THR A 94 -31.67 -7.85 -6.84
N SER A 95 -32.49 -7.45 -5.87
CA SER A 95 -33.31 -8.36 -5.09
C SER A 95 -34.67 -7.73 -4.76
N ASP A 96 -35.72 -8.54 -4.71
CA ASP A 96 -37.05 -8.11 -4.28
C ASP A 96 -37.00 -7.39 -2.92
N ALA A 97 -37.84 -6.36 -2.77
CA ALA A 97 -37.99 -5.64 -1.52
C ALA A 97 -38.46 -6.58 -0.40
N GLY A 98 -37.73 -6.61 0.71
CA GLY A 98 -38.00 -7.53 1.82
C GLY A 98 -37.35 -8.91 1.71
N SER A 99 -36.52 -9.17 0.68
CA SER A 99 -35.66 -10.37 0.63
C SER A 99 -34.78 -10.49 1.88
N HIS A 100 -34.61 -11.71 2.41
CA HIS A 100 -33.76 -11.96 3.57
C HIS A 100 -32.31 -11.55 3.28
N PHE A 101 -31.73 -12.01 2.17
CA PHE A 101 -30.43 -11.57 1.67
C PHE A 101 -30.64 -10.63 0.47
N SER A 102 -30.24 -9.35 0.62
CA SER A 102 -30.32 -8.39 -0.49
C SER A 102 -29.01 -8.33 -1.27
N MET A 103 -29.12 -8.20 -2.59
CA MET A 103 -27.95 -7.96 -3.44
C MET A 103 -27.41 -6.52 -3.34
N ASN A 104 -28.26 -5.55 -2.97
CA ASN A 104 -28.03 -4.10 -3.11
C ASN A 104 -26.91 -3.51 -2.21
N GLY A 105 -26.09 -4.34 -1.57
CA GLY A 105 -24.96 -3.97 -0.74
C GLY A 105 -23.67 -3.65 -1.50
N THR A 106 -22.57 -3.58 -0.73
CA THR A 106 -21.21 -3.38 -1.23
C THR A 106 -20.33 -4.59 -0.92
N GLY A 107 -19.13 -4.65 -1.51
CA GLY A 107 -18.20 -5.78 -1.35
C GLY A 107 -18.33 -6.85 -2.43
N TRP A 108 -18.94 -6.51 -3.56
CA TRP A 108 -18.97 -7.34 -4.75
C TRP A 108 -17.68 -7.20 -5.57
N GLU A 109 -17.18 -8.32 -6.07
CA GLU A 109 -15.96 -8.41 -6.90
C GLU A 109 -16.20 -9.32 -8.12
N CYS A 110 -15.59 -9.01 -9.26
CA CYS A 110 -15.45 -9.95 -10.38
C CYS A 110 -14.26 -10.89 -10.12
N ALA A 111 -14.35 -12.13 -10.58
CA ALA A 111 -13.22 -13.06 -10.55
C ALA A 111 -12.24 -12.80 -11.70
N ASP A 112 -12.78 -12.69 -12.92
CA ASP A 112 -12.01 -12.72 -14.17
C ASP A 112 -12.63 -11.79 -15.23
N ASP A 113 -11.81 -11.38 -16.22
CA ASP A 113 -12.27 -10.71 -17.43
C ASP A 113 -12.98 -11.70 -18.38
N VAL A 114 -13.85 -11.19 -19.26
CA VAL A 114 -14.54 -12.02 -20.26
C VAL A 114 -13.68 -12.16 -21.51
N ALA A 115 -13.25 -13.38 -21.81
CA ALA A 115 -12.43 -13.72 -22.98
C ALA A 115 -13.05 -14.86 -23.80
N THR A 116 -12.69 -14.92 -25.08
CA THR A 116 -12.91 -16.08 -25.96
C THR A 116 -12.07 -17.28 -25.52
N SER A 117 -12.37 -18.46 -26.06
CA SER A 117 -11.64 -19.71 -25.81
C SER A 117 -10.16 -19.70 -26.23
N ASP A 118 -9.76 -18.78 -27.11
CA ASP A 118 -8.37 -18.53 -27.51
C ASP A 118 -7.62 -17.53 -26.59
N GLY A 119 -8.29 -17.00 -25.56
CA GLY A 119 -7.73 -16.02 -24.62
C GLY A 119 -7.89 -14.55 -25.03
N THR A 120 -8.53 -14.24 -26.17
CA THR A 120 -8.79 -12.86 -26.57
C THR A 120 -9.83 -12.20 -25.64
N VAL A 121 -9.39 -11.24 -24.82
CA VAL A 121 -10.28 -10.52 -23.90
C VAL A 121 -11.28 -9.66 -24.68
N ALA A 122 -12.55 -10.02 -24.63
CA ALA A 122 -13.67 -9.33 -25.28
C ALA A 122 -14.17 -8.13 -24.44
N PHE A 123 -14.25 -8.31 -23.12
CA PHE A 123 -14.64 -7.28 -22.17
C PHE A 123 -13.76 -7.30 -20.91
N LYS A 124 -13.42 -6.11 -20.40
CA LYS A 124 -12.92 -5.93 -19.04
C LYS A 124 -14.07 -5.93 -18.05
N ALA A 125 -14.06 -6.85 -17.08
CA ALA A 125 -15.17 -7.04 -16.14
C ALA A 125 -14.86 -6.39 -14.80
N ASN A 126 -15.78 -5.57 -14.27
CA ASN A 126 -15.63 -5.00 -12.93
C ASN A 126 -17.00 -4.70 -12.27
N MET A 127 -17.04 -4.68 -10.94
CA MET A 127 -18.22 -4.27 -10.18
C MET A 127 -18.15 -2.77 -9.89
N ARG A 128 -19.21 -2.00 -10.21
CA ARG A 128 -19.20 -0.53 -10.11
C ARG A 128 -18.95 -0.05 -8.68
N GLY A 129 -17.71 0.32 -8.37
CA GLY A 129 -17.31 0.72 -7.02
C GLY A 129 -17.57 -0.35 -5.96
N GLY A 130 -17.53 -1.64 -6.35
CA GLY A 130 -17.85 -2.76 -5.47
C GLY A 130 -19.33 -2.92 -5.09
N ARG A 131 -20.25 -2.26 -5.81
CA ARG A 131 -21.71 -2.45 -5.71
C ARG A 131 -22.19 -3.55 -6.66
N ALA A 132 -23.43 -4.02 -6.47
CA ALA A 132 -24.10 -5.05 -7.26
C ALA A 132 -24.51 -4.58 -8.69
N GLU A 133 -23.57 -4.04 -9.44
CA GLU A 133 -23.73 -3.61 -10.83
C GLU A 133 -22.47 -4.04 -11.57
N LEU A 134 -22.55 -5.17 -12.27
CA LEU A 134 -21.47 -5.68 -13.11
C LEU A 134 -21.36 -4.81 -14.36
N ARG A 135 -20.14 -4.43 -14.73
CA ARG A 135 -19.83 -3.63 -15.91
C ARG A 135 -18.82 -4.38 -16.78
N LEU A 136 -19.23 -4.69 -18.00
CA LEU A 136 -18.41 -5.30 -19.04
C LEU A 136 -17.98 -4.20 -20.02
N THR A 137 -16.74 -3.74 -19.92
CA THR A 137 -16.19 -2.67 -20.78
C THR A 137 -15.55 -3.29 -22.01
N ARG A 138 -16.09 -2.99 -23.19
CA ARG A 138 -15.70 -3.57 -24.48
C ARG A 138 -14.26 -3.22 -24.84
N THR A 139 -13.45 -4.22 -25.16
CA THR A 139 -12.06 -4.01 -25.61
C THR A 139 -11.98 -3.67 -27.10
N ALA A 140 -10.78 -3.31 -27.59
CA ALA A 140 -10.50 -3.15 -29.02
C ALA A 140 -10.36 -4.48 -29.79
N ALA A 141 -10.68 -5.64 -29.20
CA ALA A 141 -10.63 -6.94 -29.87
C ALA A 141 -11.65 -7.00 -31.02
N ARG A 142 -11.22 -7.45 -32.20
CA ARG A 142 -12.09 -7.58 -33.39
C ARG A 142 -12.92 -8.87 -33.30
N LEU A 143 -14.15 -8.73 -32.84
CA LEU A 143 -15.13 -9.79 -32.67
C LEU A 143 -16.44 -9.36 -33.37
N SER A 144 -17.26 -10.31 -33.82
CA SER A 144 -18.47 -10.04 -34.60
C SER A 144 -19.54 -11.12 -34.45
N GLY A 145 -20.81 -10.73 -34.52
CA GLY A 145 -21.94 -11.62 -34.35
C GLY A 145 -22.24 -11.93 -32.87
N ARG A 146 -23.10 -12.92 -32.65
CA ARG A 146 -23.48 -13.36 -31.30
C ARG A 146 -22.25 -13.75 -30.49
N PHE A 147 -22.18 -13.27 -29.25
CA PHE A 147 -21.09 -13.55 -28.33
C PHE A 147 -21.66 -14.05 -27.00
N ASP A 148 -21.61 -15.36 -26.79
CA ASP A 148 -21.94 -15.98 -25.50
C ASP A 148 -20.78 -15.77 -24.51
N PHE A 149 -21.09 -15.48 -23.25
CA PHE A 149 -20.11 -15.21 -22.21
C PHE A 149 -20.43 -15.88 -20.87
N ARG A 150 -19.38 -16.10 -20.09
CA ARG A 150 -19.44 -16.53 -18.69
C ARG A 150 -18.64 -15.56 -17.85
N VAL A 151 -19.19 -15.15 -16.72
CA VAL A 151 -18.52 -14.26 -15.76
C VAL A 151 -18.87 -14.68 -14.34
N VAL A 152 -17.89 -14.62 -13.43
CA VAL A 152 -18.09 -14.99 -12.03
C VAL A 152 -17.98 -13.75 -11.17
N VAL A 153 -18.99 -13.51 -10.34
CA VAL A 153 -19.00 -12.47 -9.30
C VAL A 153 -19.04 -13.10 -7.91
N ARG A 154 -18.48 -12.42 -6.91
CA ARG A 154 -18.43 -12.92 -5.53
C ARG A 154 -18.71 -11.81 -4.53
N ASN A 155 -19.26 -12.19 -3.38
CA ASN A 155 -19.32 -11.34 -2.18
C ASN A 155 -18.94 -12.20 -0.97
N ASN A 156 -17.91 -11.80 -0.24
CA ASN A 156 -17.35 -12.60 0.85
C ASN A 156 -18.16 -12.54 2.16
N ASN A 157 -19.10 -11.60 2.29
CA ASN A 157 -19.95 -11.46 3.48
C ASN A 157 -21.32 -10.89 3.10
N LEU A 158 -22.16 -11.71 2.46
CA LEU A 158 -23.51 -11.31 2.09
C LEU A 158 -24.39 -11.24 3.35
N TRP A 159 -24.71 -10.01 3.75
CA TRP A 159 -25.44 -9.74 4.97
C TRP A 159 -26.95 -9.81 4.77
N TYR A 160 -27.69 -10.15 5.83
CA TYR A 160 -29.14 -10.17 5.80
C TYR A 160 -29.71 -8.75 5.85
N ALA A 161 -30.69 -8.45 5.00
CA ALA A 161 -31.47 -7.21 5.00
C ALA A 161 -32.82 -7.40 5.71
N GLY A 162 -33.48 -8.54 5.52
CA GLY A 162 -34.80 -8.84 6.07
C GLY A 162 -34.80 -9.97 7.09
N GLN A 163 -34.42 -9.71 8.35
CA GLN A 163 -34.23 -10.76 9.37
C GLN A 163 -35.45 -11.64 9.66
N LYS A 164 -36.66 -11.08 9.51
CA LYS A 164 -37.94 -11.80 9.66
C LYS A 164 -38.43 -12.46 8.35
N SER A 165 -37.76 -12.19 7.24
CA SER A 165 -38.11 -12.74 5.93
C SER A 165 -37.66 -14.20 5.81
N THR A 166 -38.51 -15.02 5.19
CA THR A 166 -38.30 -16.46 4.99
C THR A 166 -37.92 -16.81 3.55
N SER A 167 -37.56 -15.80 2.75
CA SER A 167 -37.20 -15.97 1.34
C SER A 167 -36.30 -14.84 0.84
N SER A 168 -35.54 -15.14 -0.20
CA SER A 168 -34.75 -14.18 -0.97
C SER A 168 -34.99 -14.42 -2.44
N THR A 169 -35.34 -13.37 -3.18
CA THR A 169 -35.48 -13.39 -4.63
C THR A 169 -34.46 -12.43 -5.22
N TRP A 170 -33.65 -12.90 -6.16
CA TRP A 170 -32.58 -12.17 -6.82
C TRP A 170 -32.82 -12.08 -8.32
N HIS A 171 -32.36 -11.01 -8.96
CA HIS A 171 -32.52 -10.79 -10.40
C HIS A 171 -31.19 -10.39 -11.06
N ALA A 172 -30.99 -10.88 -12.28
CA ALA A 172 -29.87 -10.52 -13.15
C ALA A 172 -30.42 -10.46 -14.58
N GLY A 173 -30.35 -9.29 -15.23
CA GLY A 173 -31.01 -9.09 -16.52
C GLY A 173 -32.53 -9.37 -16.41
N SER A 174 -33.01 -10.34 -17.18
CA SER A 174 -34.39 -10.84 -17.18
C SER A 174 -34.61 -12.04 -16.25
N ASP A 175 -33.54 -12.69 -15.77
CA ASP A 175 -33.61 -13.94 -15.00
C ASP A 175 -33.83 -13.70 -13.50
N THR A 176 -34.40 -14.69 -12.81
CA THR A 176 -34.78 -14.62 -11.39
C THR A 176 -34.43 -15.90 -10.64
N PHE A 177 -33.70 -15.75 -9.53
CA PHE A 177 -33.28 -16.85 -8.65
C PHE A 177 -33.89 -16.69 -7.26
N ALA A 178 -34.72 -17.63 -6.83
CA ALA A 178 -35.44 -17.58 -5.56
C ALA A 178 -35.09 -18.73 -4.63
N PHE A 179 -34.92 -18.47 -3.33
CA PHE A 179 -34.63 -19.50 -2.32
C PHE A 179 -35.24 -19.14 -0.96
N HIS A 180 -35.41 -20.15 -0.11
CA HIS A 180 -35.98 -20.00 1.22
C HIS A 180 -34.92 -19.68 2.28
N ASN A 181 -35.36 -19.07 3.38
CA ASN A 181 -34.50 -18.71 4.50
C ASN A 181 -35.12 -19.17 5.82
N THR A 182 -34.29 -19.74 6.70
CA THR A 182 -34.66 -19.86 8.11
C THR A 182 -34.72 -18.47 8.73
N THR A 183 -35.70 -18.18 9.59
CA THR A 183 -35.66 -16.98 10.42
C THR A 183 -34.49 -17.06 11.42
N LYS A 184 -33.99 -15.89 11.86
CA LYS A 184 -33.06 -15.84 12.99
C LYS A 184 -33.79 -16.35 14.25
N PRO A 185 -33.24 -17.32 15.00
CA PRO A 185 -33.84 -17.78 16.26
C PRO A 185 -33.70 -16.70 17.33
N ASN A 186 -34.74 -16.54 18.15
CA ASN A 186 -34.69 -15.57 19.26
C ASN A 186 -33.70 -16.05 20.34
N HIS A 187 -32.60 -15.31 20.55
CA HIS A 187 -31.87 -15.41 21.81
C HIS A 187 -32.68 -14.80 22.96
N ARG A 188 -32.36 -15.17 24.20
CA ARG A 188 -33.00 -14.57 25.38
C ARG A 188 -31.95 -13.73 26.13
N CYS A 189 -32.16 -12.42 26.17
CA CYS A 189 -31.41 -11.50 27.02
C CYS A 189 -31.78 -11.77 28.49
N VAL A 190 -31.01 -12.65 29.16
CA VAL A 190 -31.29 -13.13 30.53
C VAL A 190 -30.19 -12.74 31.53
N ASN A 191 -28.91 -12.77 31.13
CA ASN A 191 -27.77 -12.65 32.05
C ASN A 191 -27.03 -11.32 31.87
N ASP A 192 -26.56 -10.74 32.97
CA ASP A 192 -25.57 -9.67 32.93
C ASP A 192 -24.21 -10.26 32.55
N THR A 193 -23.53 -9.66 31.57
CA THR A 193 -22.20 -10.10 31.12
C THR A 193 -21.37 -8.92 30.62
N THR A 194 -20.04 -9.09 30.65
CA THR A 194 -19.05 -8.23 29.99
C THR A 194 -18.14 -9.09 29.12
N GLY A 195 -17.73 -8.57 27.98
CA GLY A 195 -16.74 -9.22 27.13
C GLY A 195 -16.03 -8.26 26.19
N VAL A 196 -14.92 -8.75 25.62
CA VAL A 196 -14.27 -8.18 24.44
C VAL A 196 -14.24 -9.25 23.35
N GLY A 197 -14.46 -8.86 22.11
CA GLY A 197 -14.26 -9.68 20.91
C GLY A 197 -13.40 -8.93 19.90
N VAL A 198 -12.77 -9.66 18.98
CA VAL A 198 -11.83 -9.09 18.00
C VAL A 198 -12.23 -9.55 16.61
N ASN A 199 -12.40 -8.59 15.68
CA ASN A 199 -12.81 -8.85 14.30
C ASN A 199 -11.87 -8.15 13.31
N SER A 200 -11.43 -8.89 12.29
CA SER A 200 -10.65 -8.31 11.18
C SER A 200 -11.57 -7.53 10.23
N THR A 201 -11.17 -6.33 9.83
CA THR A 201 -11.91 -5.49 8.87
C THR A 201 -11.13 -5.33 7.55
N LYS A 202 -11.62 -4.55 6.59
CA LYS A 202 -10.89 -4.32 5.33
C LYS A 202 -9.58 -3.53 5.51
N SER A 203 -9.49 -2.72 6.56
CA SER A 203 -8.44 -1.71 6.78
C SER A 203 -7.71 -1.83 8.13
N GLY A 204 -7.91 -2.91 8.89
CA GLY A 204 -7.29 -3.11 10.20
C GLY A 204 -7.99 -4.20 11.01
N VAL A 205 -7.96 -4.09 12.33
CA VAL A 205 -8.71 -4.95 13.25
C VAL A 205 -9.49 -4.04 14.20
N ASP A 206 -10.74 -4.40 14.50
CA ASP A 206 -11.49 -3.76 15.57
C ASP A 206 -11.59 -4.70 16.78
N ALA A 207 -11.27 -4.18 17.96
CA ALA A 207 -11.53 -4.84 19.24
C ALA A 207 -12.78 -4.22 19.86
N SER A 208 -13.88 -4.98 19.87
CA SER A 208 -15.20 -4.57 20.35
C SER A 208 -15.40 -4.97 21.80
N MET A 209 -15.85 -4.05 22.64
CA MET A 209 -16.29 -4.32 24.02
C MET A 209 -17.81 -4.32 24.09
N VAL A 210 -18.38 -5.23 24.88
CA VAL A 210 -19.83 -5.35 25.04
C VAL A 210 -20.20 -5.67 26.49
N THR A 211 -21.14 -4.90 27.02
CA THR A 211 -21.70 -5.03 28.36
C THR A 211 -23.20 -5.27 28.25
N TRP A 212 -23.66 -6.48 28.54
CA TRP A 212 -25.08 -6.83 28.61
C TRP A 212 -25.57 -6.63 30.03
N ASN A 213 -26.70 -5.96 30.20
CA ASN A 213 -27.35 -5.61 31.46
C ASN A 213 -28.74 -6.28 31.62
N CYS A 214 -28.90 -7.44 30.97
CA CYS A 214 -30.16 -8.16 30.85
C CYS A 214 -30.82 -8.52 32.20
N ALA A 215 -30.07 -9.08 33.14
CA ALA A 215 -30.62 -9.55 34.41
C ALA A 215 -31.06 -8.36 35.27
N THR A 216 -30.24 -7.31 35.31
CA THR A 216 -30.52 -6.07 36.03
C THR A 216 -31.73 -5.34 35.45
N VAL A 217 -31.77 -5.09 34.14
CA VAL A 217 -32.94 -4.48 33.47
C VAL A 217 -34.22 -5.29 33.69
N ASN A 218 -34.18 -6.62 33.51
CA ASN A 218 -35.34 -7.48 33.71
C ASN A 218 -35.81 -7.53 35.18
N ARG A 219 -34.90 -7.43 36.15
CA ARG A 219 -35.22 -7.39 37.58
C ARG A 219 -35.92 -6.08 37.95
N ILE A 220 -35.39 -4.95 37.51
CA ILE A 220 -35.93 -3.63 37.84
C ILE A 220 -37.30 -3.43 37.17
N ALA A 221 -37.42 -3.80 35.88
CA ALA A 221 -38.70 -3.79 35.16
C ALA A 221 -39.80 -4.68 35.77
N ARG A 222 -39.44 -5.60 36.68
CA ARG A 222 -40.38 -6.45 37.44
C ARG A 222 -40.60 -5.97 38.87
N GLY A 223 -40.24 -4.72 39.18
CA GLY A 223 -40.41 -4.08 40.49
C GLY A 223 -39.26 -4.31 41.48
N GLY A 224 -38.10 -4.77 41.02
CA GLY A 224 -36.89 -4.84 41.84
C GLY A 224 -36.30 -3.45 42.09
N ALA A 225 -35.82 -3.21 43.32
CA ALA A 225 -35.13 -1.96 43.66
C ALA A 225 -33.73 -1.89 43.02
N GLU A 226 -33.29 -0.67 42.71
CA GLU A 226 -31.91 -0.38 42.29
C GLU A 226 -30.93 -0.33 43.49
N SER A 227 -29.64 -0.47 43.23
CA SER A 227 -28.57 -0.33 44.24
C SER A 227 -27.62 0.83 43.91
N ASP A 228 -27.63 1.88 44.72
CA ASP A 228 -26.68 3.01 44.64
C ASP A 228 -25.23 2.63 44.99
N THR A 229 -24.98 1.36 45.33
CA THR A 229 -23.65 0.81 45.64
C THR A 229 -23.16 -0.20 44.60
N ALA A 230 -23.85 -0.31 43.46
CA ALA A 230 -23.39 -1.11 42.33
C ALA A 230 -21.99 -0.63 41.88
N PRO A 231 -21.02 -1.53 41.67
CA PRO A 231 -19.67 -1.14 41.24
C PRO A 231 -19.63 -0.76 39.75
N ASP A 232 -18.64 0.04 39.39
CA ASP A 232 -18.41 0.47 38.02
C ASP A 232 -17.92 -0.68 37.12
N VAL A 233 -18.41 -0.69 35.88
CA VAL A 233 -17.96 -1.62 34.84
C VAL A 233 -16.78 -1.02 34.08
N THR A 234 -15.57 -1.33 34.54
CA THR A 234 -14.33 -0.82 33.93
C THR A 234 -13.73 -1.85 32.98
N TYR A 235 -13.16 -1.39 31.87
CA TYR A 235 -12.34 -2.17 30.93
C TYR A 235 -10.92 -1.64 30.90
N HIS A 236 -9.95 -2.55 30.86
CA HIS A 236 -8.56 -2.27 30.48
C HIS A 236 -8.23 -3.15 29.27
N ILE A 237 -7.71 -2.56 28.19
CA ILE A 237 -7.30 -3.24 26.97
C ILE A 237 -5.88 -2.80 26.62
N HIS A 238 -4.97 -3.76 26.57
CA HIS A 238 -3.59 -3.58 26.13
C HIS A 238 -3.42 -4.19 24.73
N VAL A 239 -2.81 -3.43 23.81
CA VAL A 239 -2.56 -3.81 22.42
C VAL A 239 -1.07 -3.68 22.11
N ALA A 240 -0.42 -4.80 21.83
CA ALA A 240 0.98 -4.84 21.39
C ALA A 240 1.08 -5.42 19.97
N SER A 241 2.07 -4.98 19.18
CA SER A 241 2.40 -5.70 17.94
C SER A 241 2.94 -7.09 18.27
N ALA A 242 2.56 -8.08 17.46
CA ALA A 242 3.18 -9.41 17.51
C ALA A 242 4.36 -9.53 16.53
N ASP A 243 4.57 -8.53 15.67
CA ASP A 243 5.53 -8.54 14.57
C ASP A 243 6.67 -7.54 14.83
N GLU A 244 7.92 -8.02 14.87
CA GLU A 244 9.09 -7.19 15.16
C GLU A 244 9.31 -6.09 14.10
N GLY A 245 9.56 -4.86 14.54
CA GLY A 245 9.77 -3.72 13.64
C GLY A 245 8.49 -3.14 13.01
N HIS A 246 7.32 -3.74 13.23
CA HIS A 246 6.03 -3.31 12.68
C HIS A 246 5.13 -2.74 13.78
N PRO A 247 5.18 -1.42 14.06
CA PRO A 247 4.38 -0.83 15.13
C PRO A 247 2.89 -0.83 14.79
N VAL A 248 2.08 -1.01 15.83
CA VAL A 248 0.63 -0.80 15.77
C VAL A 248 0.27 0.65 16.12
N THR A 249 -0.90 1.11 15.71
CA THR A 249 -1.50 2.35 16.21
C THR A 249 -2.95 2.11 16.59
N VAL A 250 -3.35 2.56 17.78
CA VAL A 250 -4.75 2.52 18.22
C VAL A 250 -5.40 3.86 17.94
N ALA A 251 -6.41 3.86 17.08
CA ALA A 251 -7.14 5.06 16.68
C ALA A 251 -8.48 5.15 17.45
N SER A 252 -8.55 6.10 18.38
CA SER A 252 -9.77 6.40 19.15
C SER A 252 -10.89 6.92 18.25
N GLY A 253 -12.00 6.19 18.18
CA GLY A 253 -13.19 6.56 17.41
C GLY A 253 -14.47 6.09 18.08
N THR A 254 -14.42 5.88 19.40
CA THR A 254 -15.38 5.07 20.15
C THR A 254 -16.66 5.85 20.40
N ARG A 255 -17.54 5.85 19.40
CA ARG A 255 -18.98 5.95 19.69
C ARG A 255 -19.36 4.69 20.44
N VAL A 256 -19.77 4.87 21.69
CA VAL A 256 -20.42 3.81 22.44
C VAL A 256 -21.90 3.93 22.16
N PHE A 257 -22.51 2.78 21.88
CA PHE A 257 -23.93 2.66 21.58
C PHE A 257 -24.60 1.95 22.74
N GLU A 258 -25.44 2.68 23.45
CA GLU A 258 -26.44 2.07 24.32
C GLU A 258 -27.60 1.61 23.41
N THR A 259 -28.03 0.36 23.54
CA THR A 259 -29.12 -0.26 22.73
C THR A 259 -30.07 -1.09 23.60
N TYR A 260 -31.34 -1.17 23.19
CA TYR A 260 -32.36 -2.10 23.69
C TYR A 260 -32.80 -3.08 22.59
N TYR A 261 -33.16 -4.30 22.97
CA TYR A 261 -33.49 -5.42 22.08
C TYR A 261 -34.87 -6.06 22.36
N ALA A 262 -35.84 -5.29 22.87
CA ALA A 262 -37.13 -5.85 23.25
C ALA A 262 -37.96 -6.31 22.04
N TYR A 263 -38.66 -7.43 22.22
CA TYR A 263 -39.71 -7.93 21.33
C TYR A 263 -40.55 -8.92 22.15
N ASP A 264 -41.87 -8.79 22.12
CA ASP A 264 -42.81 -9.69 22.81
C ASP A 264 -43.27 -10.84 21.88
N GLY A 265 -44.14 -11.78 22.27
CA GLY A 265 -45.52 -11.54 22.71
C GLY A 265 -45.84 -11.76 24.20
N THR A 266 -44.83 -11.90 25.07
CA THR A 266 -44.95 -11.74 26.55
C THR A 266 -43.55 -11.77 27.23
N THR A 267 -42.58 -11.09 26.62
CA THR A 267 -41.18 -10.92 27.09
C THR A 267 -40.25 -12.15 27.06
N ALA A 268 -39.59 -12.36 25.91
CA ALA A 268 -38.16 -12.69 25.81
C ALA A 268 -37.73 -12.55 24.34
N GLY A 269 -37.07 -11.45 23.98
CA GLY A 269 -36.84 -11.02 22.60
C GLY A 269 -35.38 -11.02 22.15
N ASP A 270 -35.21 -11.05 20.82
CA ASP A 270 -33.96 -10.79 20.11
C ASP A 270 -34.27 -10.19 18.73
N ALA A 271 -35.00 -9.08 18.73
CA ALA A 271 -35.11 -8.22 17.56
C ALA A 271 -33.86 -7.35 17.49
N PHE A 272 -32.83 -7.83 16.77
CA PHE A 272 -31.72 -6.97 16.36
C PHE A 272 -32.26 -5.96 15.35
N THR A 273 -32.77 -4.80 15.81
CA THR A 273 -32.80 -3.63 14.95
C THR A 273 -31.35 -3.33 14.60
N GLY A 274 -30.97 -3.66 13.36
CA GLY A 274 -29.69 -3.27 12.82
C GLY A 274 -29.57 -1.74 12.76
N PRO A 275 -28.37 -1.22 12.47
CA PRO A 275 -28.12 0.22 12.46
C PRO A 275 -29.12 0.94 11.55
N GLY A 276 -30.14 1.56 12.15
CA GLY A 276 -31.28 2.15 11.45
C GLY A 276 -32.66 1.99 12.10
N GLY A 277 -32.84 1.16 13.15
CA GLY A 277 -34.14 0.93 13.78
C GLY A 277 -34.31 1.48 15.20
N GLY A 278 -34.69 2.77 15.33
CA GLY A 278 -35.37 3.33 16.50
C GLY A 278 -34.51 3.77 17.70
N SER A 279 -33.93 2.82 18.44
CA SER A 279 -33.57 2.99 19.86
C SER A 279 -32.09 2.81 20.18
N HIS A 280 -31.21 3.55 19.50
CA HIS A 280 -29.80 3.68 19.86
C HIS A 280 -29.50 5.08 20.41
N VAL A 281 -28.81 5.18 21.55
CA VAL A 281 -28.16 6.41 22.00
C VAL A 281 -26.66 6.25 21.77
N ALA A 282 -26.13 7.02 20.83
CA ALA A 282 -24.70 7.10 20.59
C ALA A 282 -24.12 8.23 21.44
N TYR A 283 -23.22 7.89 22.35
CA TYR A 283 -22.40 8.86 23.08
C TYR A 283 -20.92 8.64 22.76
N THR A 284 -20.06 9.57 23.16
CA THR A 284 -18.61 9.44 23.03
C THR A 284 -17.99 9.67 24.41
N PRO A 285 -17.30 8.67 24.99
CA PRO A 285 -16.63 8.84 26.27
C PRO A 285 -15.64 10.01 26.22
N LYS A 286 -15.51 10.76 27.32
CA LYS A 286 -14.58 11.89 27.41
C LYS A 286 -13.15 11.37 27.60
N ARG A 287 -12.18 11.90 26.84
CA ARG A 287 -10.76 11.55 27.07
C ARG A 287 -10.25 12.20 28.35
N THR A 288 -9.51 11.44 29.14
CA THR A 288 -8.72 11.89 30.29
C THR A 288 -7.30 11.33 30.20
N ASP A 289 -6.37 12.00 30.88
CA ASP A 289 -4.97 11.53 31.03
C ASP A 289 -4.75 10.80 32.36
N GLY A 290 -5.66 10.98 33.33
CA GLY A 290 -5.68 10.29 34.62
C GLY A 290 -6.49 9.00 34.61
N THR A 291 -6.69 8.38 35.78
CA THR A 291 -7.61 7.24 35.93
C THR A 291 -9.02 7.65 35.49
N PRO A 292 -9.66 6.93 34.55
CA PRO A 292 -11.03 7.22 34.14
C PRO A 292 -12.03 7.11 35.30
N THR A 293 -13.08 7.92 35.21
CA THR A 293 -14.33 7.78 35.97
C THR A 293 -15.49 7.55 35.00
N ALA A 294 -16.65 7.10 35.48
CA ALA A 294 -17.85 6.80 34.68
C ALA A 294 -18.08 7.76 33.48
N GLY A 295 -18.01 7.21 32.26
CA GLY A 295 -18.15 7.97 31.00
C GLY A 295 -16.85 8.56 30.45
N GLU A 296 -15.70 8.33 31.08
CA GLU A 296 -14.37 8.72 30.60
C GLU A 296 -13.55 7.54 30.10
N TYR A 297 -12.54 7.83 29.27
CA TYR A 297 -11.54 6.87 28.83
C TYR A 297 -10.13 7.47 28.87
N ARG A 298 -9.13 6.61 29.10
CA ARG A 298 -7.71 6.93 28.97
C ARG A 298 -7.14 6.15 27.79
N LEU A 299 -6.33 6.79 26.96
CA LEU A 299 -5.57 6.14 25.90
C LEU A 299 -4.11 6.58 25.99
N VAL A 300 -3.23 5.63 26.26
CA VAL A 300 -1.78 5.81 26.42
C VAL A 300 -1.05 5.11 25.28
N ALA A 301 -0.05 5.76 24.70
CA ALA A 301 0.93 5.13 23.83
C ALA A 301 2.20 4.87 24.66
N ASN A 302 2.65 3.62 24.68
CA ASN A 302 3.77 3.18 25.52
C ASN A 302 5.10 3.28 24.77
N ALA A 303 6.20 3.32 25.53
CA ALA A 303 7.55 3.50 25.00
C ALA A 303 8.05 2.31 24.15
N ASP A 304 7.42 1.14 24.29
CA ASP A 304 7.64 -0.08 23.50
C ASP A 304 6.82 -0.13 22.21
N GLY A 305 5.97 0.88 21.95
CA GLY A 305 5.06 0.93 20.80
C GLY A 305 3.72 0.22 21.03
N SER A 306 3.45 -0.28 22.23
CA SER A 306 2.13 -0.78 22.62
C SER A 306 1.17 0.36 23.00
N TYR A 307 -0.11 0.05 23.19
CA TYR A 307 -1.15 0.99 23.62
C TYR A 307 -2.00 0.40 24.73
N ASP A 308 -2.29 1.21 25.74
CA ASP A 308 -3.29 0.91 26.78
C ASP A 308 -4.53 1.79 26.58
N TYR A 309 -5.70 1.16 26.56
CA TYR A 309 -7.01 1.80 26.53
C TYR A 309 -7.82 1.38 27.74
N ASP A 310 -8.09 2.33 28.63
CA ASP A 310 -8.96 2.14 29.79
C ASP A 310 -10.29 2.85 29.54
N LEU A 311 -11.42 2.18 29.79
CA LEU A 311 -12.75 2.78 29.75
C LEU A 311 -13.47 2.52 31.07
N ASP A 312 -14.15 3.54 31.58
CA ASP A 312 -15.12 3.36 32.64
C ASP A 312 -16.55 3.60 32.11
N ILE A 313 -17.40 2.58 32.20
CA ILE A 313 -18.82 2.64 31.82
C ILE A 313 -19.66 3.28 32.94
N GLY A 314 -19.18 3.29 34.18
CA GLY A 314 -19.99 3.52 35.36
C GLY A 314 -20.79 2.27 35.77
N PRO A 315 -21.73 2.41 36.71
CA PRO A 315 -22.43 1.27 37.28
C PRO A 315 -23.65 0.88 36.44
N ARG A 316 -24.11 -0.36 36.64
CA ARG A 316 -25.25 -0.97 35.94
C ARG A 316 -26.63 -0.46 36.37
N GLU A 317 -26.71 0.03 37.60
CA GLU A 317 -27.92 0.51 38.28
C GLU A 317 -27.51 1.53 39.37
N GLY A 318 -28.50 2.18 39.97
CA GLY A 318 -28.31 3.21 40.99
C GLY A 318 -28.28 4.62 40.39
N ALA A 319 -28.26 5.63 41.27
CA ALA A 319 -28.33 7.05 40.89
C ALA A 319 -27.22 7.50 39.91
N ASN A 320 -26.06 6.84 39.94
CA ASN A 320 -24.91 7.13 39.08
C ASN A 320 -24.88 6.34 37.76
N ALA A 321 -25.79 5.38 37.56
CA ALA A 321 -25.85 4.60 36.33
C ALA A 321 -26.30 5.45 35.15
N ARG A 322 -25.72 5.17 33.97
CA ARG A 322 -26.11 5.84 32.74
C ARG A 322 -27.51 5.41 32.30
N ARG A 323 -28.25 6.39 31.77
CA ARG A 323 -29.65 6.25 31.39
C ARG A 323 -29.89 6.88 30.03
N PHE A 324 -30.70 6.20 29.24
CA PHE A 324 -31.17 6.66 27.95
C PHE A 324 -32.00 7.95 28.06
N ALA A 325 -31.75 8.90 27.15
CA ALA A 325 -32.78 9.86 26.77
C ALA A 325 -33.93 9.10 26.06
N LYS A 326 -35.19 9.45 26.35
CA LYS A 326 -36.39 8.78 25.79
C LYS A 326 -36.34 8.73 24.24
N PRO A 327 -36.13 7.54 23.63
CA PRO A 327 -35.95 7.43 22.19
C PRO A 327 -37.29 7.21 21.47
N ALA A 328 -37.26 7.25 20.14
CA ALA A 328 -38.36 6.78 19.30
C ALA A 328 -38.28 5.25 19.15
N ALA A 329 -38.82 4.53 20.14
CA ALA A 329 -38.91 3.06 20.14
C ALA A 329 -40.33 2.58 19.78
N ASP A 330 -40.48 1.28 19.51
CA ASP A 330 -41.79 0.64 19.53
C ASP A 330 -42.38 0.58 20.96
N GLU A 331 -43.68 0.34 21.07
CA GLU A 331 -44.44 0.35 22.32
C GLU A 331 -43.87 -0.62 23.37
N THR A 332 -43.60 -1.87 22.98
CA THR A 332 -43.00 -2.90 23.84
C THR A 332 -41.62 -2.49 24.37
N THR A 333 -40.77 -1.95 23.50
CA THR A 333 -39.46 -1.45 23.91
C THR A 333 -39.61 -0.26 24.85
N ALA A 334 -40.50 0.69 24.56
CA ALA A 334 -40.74 1.86 25.40
C ALA A 334 -41.23 1.48 26.80
N GLU A 335 -42.15 0.52 26.92
CA GLU A 335 -42.61 -0.01 28.22
C GLU A 335 -41.47 -0.61 29.03
N LEU A 336 -40.61 -1.45 28.41
CA LEU A 336 -39.46 -2.05 29.11
C LEU A 336 -38.45 -0.97 29.54
N MET A 337 -38.21 0.03 28.69
CA MET A 337 -37.31 1.15 29.01
C MET A 337 -37.82 1.96 30.20
N GLU A 338 -39.10 2.34 30.22
CA GLU A 338 -39.69 3.10 31.32
C GLU A 338 -39.72 2.29 32.62
N ALA A 339 -40.10 1.00 32.56
CA ALA A 339 -40.13 0.11 33.72
C ALA A 339 -38.73 -0.17 34.32
N SER A 340 -37.67 -0.10 33.52
CA SER A 340 -36.28 -0.26 33.98
C SER A 340 -35.57 1.08 34.25
N ASN A 341 -36.33 2.16 34.47
CA ASN A 341 -35.82 3.51 34.74
C ASN A 341 -34.78 3.99 33.70
N MET A 342 -34.98 3.63 32.43
CA MET A 342 -34.15 4.01 31.29
C MET A 342 -32.69 3.50 31.33
N LEU A 343 -32.33 2.54 32.20
CA LEU A 343 -30.97 1.98 32.27
C LEU A 343 -30.55 1.34 30.93
N PHE A 344 -29.29 1.34 30.56
CA PHE A 344 -28.88 0.64 29.33
C PHE A 344 -29.13 -0.87 29.43
N GLN A 345 -29.64 -1.51 28.36
CA GLN A 345 -29.75 -2.98 28.28
C GLN A 345 -28.49 -3.61 27.68
N VAL A 346 -27.91 -2.99 26.65
CA VAL A 346 -26.59 -3.35 26.11
C VAL A 346 -25.81 -2.08 25.81
N ASP A 347 -24.58 -2.02 26.30
CA ASP A 347 -23.58 -1.00 25.95
C ASP A 347 -22.52 -1.66 25.06
N TYR A 348 -22.25 -1.04 23.90
CA TYR A 348 -21.33 -1.56 22.89
C TYR A 348 -20.34 -0.48 22.44
N GLY A 349 -19.06 -0.76 22.60
CA GLY A 349 -17.96 0.12 22.20
C GLY A 349 -16.83 -0.65 21.52
N GLY A 350 -15.69 0.00 21.32
CA GLY A 350 -14.49 -0.64 20.78
C GLY A 350 -13.39 0.33 20.35
N ILE A 351 -12.25 -0.24 20.00
CA ILE A 351 -11.08 0.47 19.48
C ILE A 351 -10.66 -0.12 18.13
N SER A 352 -10.12 0.73 17.25
CA SER A 352 -9.56 0.29 15.97
C SER A 352 -8.05 0.22 16.03
N ILE A 353 -7.53 -0.97 15.75
CA ILE A 353 -6.11 -1.29 15.64
C ILE A 353 -5.72 -1.19 14.18
N VAL A 354 -4.78 -0.27 13.90
CA VAL A 354 -4.29 0.04 12.56
C VAL A 354 -2.81 -0.35 12.50
N PHE A 355 -2.49 -1.28 11.60
CA PHE A 355 -1.11 -1.70 11.33
C PHE A 355 -0.39 -0.74 10.39
N ASP A 356 0.93 -0.91 10.25
CA ASP A 356 1.66 -0.33 9.13
C ASP A 356 1.03 -0.78 7.80
N SER A 357 0.96 0.14 6.83
CA SER A 357 0.21 -0.08 5.60
C SER A 357 0.96 -1.02 4.65
N SER A 358 0.86 -2.30 4.91
CA SER A 358 1.50 -3.38 4.15
C SER A 358 0.45 -4.26 3.45
N THR A 359 0.83 -4.87 2.33
CA THR A 359 0.08 -5.96 1.68
C THR A 359 0.34 -7.31 2.33
N GLU A 360 1.14 -7.34 3.39
CA GLU A 360 1.50 -8.54 4.14
C GLU A 360 0.46 -8.83 5.23
N LYS A 361 0.51 -10.02 5.82
CA LYS A 361 -0.27 -10.30 7.02
C LYS A 361 0.43 -9.65 8.22
N ARG A 362 -0.31 -8.85 8.99
CA ARG A 362 0.13 -8.26 10.25
C ARG A 362 -0.69 -8.76 11.43
N SER A 363 -0.09 -8.76 12.60
CA SER A 363 -0.63 -9.38 13.82
C SER A 363 -0.40 -8.51 15.06
N ALA A 364 -1.37 -8.51 15.96
CA ALA A 364 -1.30 -7.84 17.26
C ALA A 364 -1.81 -8.78 18.36
N VAL A 365 -1.23 -8.69 19.55
CA VAL A 365 -1.79 -9.32 20.74
C VAL A 365 -2.70 -8.30 21.42
N VAL A 366 -3.95 -8.68 21.61
CA VAL A 366 -4.96 -7.89 22.34
C VAL A 366 -5.29 -8.62 23.64
N THR A 367 -4.78 -8.12 24.74
CA THR A 367 -5.11 -8.58 26.10
C THR A 367 -6.10 -7.61 26.73
N TRP A 368 -7.09 -8.13 27.45
CA TRP A 368 -8.09 -7.30 28.12
C TRP A 368 -8.47 -7.87 29.48
N THR A 369 -8.93 -7.01 30.39
CA THR A 369 -9.55 -7.36 31.68
C THR A 369 -10.75 -6.44 31.93
N SER A 370 -11.71 -6.87 32.76
CA SER A 370 -12.75 -5.98 33.29
C SER A 370 -12.92 -6.13 34.80
N SER A 371 -13.59 -5.17 35.46
CA SER A 371 -13.91 -5.27 36.90
C SER A 371 -14.72 -6.53 37.24
N GLU A 372 -15.59 -6.97 36.32
CA GLU A 372 -16.37 -8.21 36.43
C GLU A 372 -15.63 -9.47 35.99
N ARG A 373 -14.54 -9.34 35.21
CA ARG A 373 -13.72 -10.45 34.72
C ARG A 373 -12.22 -10.12 34.90
N PRO A 374 -11.69 -10.21 36.13
CA PRO A 374 -10.31 -9.84 36.43
C PRO A 374 -9.26 -10.72 35.72
N THR A 375 -9.60 -11.97 35.41
CA THR A 375 -8.72 -12.86 34.60
C THR A 375 -8.72 -12.50 33.12
N GLY A 376 -9.72 -11.76 32.65
CA GLY A 376 -9.75 -11.20 31.31
C GLY A 376 -9.74 -12.24 30.19
N GLY A 377 -9.04 -11.88 29.11
CA GLY A 377 -8.75 -12.76 27.98
C GLY A 377 -7.64 -12.21 27.08
N SER A 378 -7.20 -13.03 26.14
CA SER A 378 -6.16 -12.67 25.15
C SER A 378 -6.55 -13.17 23.77
N PHE A 379 -6.32 -12.34 22.75
CA PHE A 379 -6.59 -12.64 21.36
C PHE A 379 -5.38 -12.32 20.49
N LEU A 380 -5.04 -13.24 19.59
CA LEU A 380 -4.15 -12.92 18.47
C LEU A 380 -4.98 -12.32 17.33
N ALA A 381 -5.04 -10.99 17.31
CA ALA A 381 -5.57 -10.24 16.18
C ALA A 381 -4.64 -10.43 14.98
N SER A 382 -5.17 -10.73 13.79
CA SER A 382 -4.36 -10.65 12.57
C SER A 382 -5.19 -10.32 11.34
N ASN A 383 -4.58 -9.63 10.38
CA ASN A 383 -5.23 -9.25 9.14
C ASN A 383 -4.23 -9.08 7.99
N THR A 384 -4.69 -9.29 6.76
CA THR A 384 -3.98 -8.91 5.54
C THR A 384 -4.76 -7.75 4.92
N ILE A 385 -4.16 -6.55 4.89
CA ILE A 385 -4.88 -5.34 4.47
C ILE A 385 -5.14 -5.40 2.97
N THR A 386 -6.39 -5.69 2.61
CA THR A 386 -6.81 -5.84 1.21
C THR A 386 -7.30 -4.54 0.59
N THR A 387 -7.82 -3.59 1.40
CA THR A 387 -8.21 -2.25 0.94
C THR A 387 -8.10 -1.21 2.06
N ASN A 388 -7.14 -0.29 1.95
CA ASN A 388 -7.00 0.83 2.91
C ASN A 388 -7.91 2.05 2.59
N THR A 389 -8.88 1.87 1.68
CA THR A 389 -9.86 2.88 1.25
C THR A 389 -10.97 3.06 2.30
N GLY A 390 -10.62 3.65 3.44
CA GLY A 390 -11.59 3.92 4.52
C GLY A 390 -11.10 4.87 5.62
N ARG A 391 -9.81 4.86 5.96
CA ARG A 391 -9.19 5.89 6.81
C ARG A 391 -8.12 6.61 6.00
N SER A 392 -8.58 7.64 5.30
CA SER A 392 -7.86 8.44 4.31
C SER A 392 -6.68 9.23 4.89
N ARG A 393 -5.68 8.57 5.48
CA ARG A 393 -4.40 9.19 5.87
C ARG A 393 -3.45 9.20 4.68
N ALA A 394 -2.54 10.16 4.67
CA ALA A 394 -1.55 10.36 3.63
C ALA A 394 -0.15 10.37 4.24
N LEU A 395 0.82 9.88 3.47
CA LEU A 395 2.21 9.79 3.93
C LEU A 395 3.09 10.79 3.18
N ILE A 396 4.06 11.36 3.89
CA ILE A 396 5.25 11.97 3.31
C ILE A 396 6.41 11.06 3.71
N ALA A 397 7.00 10.38 2.72
CA ALA A 397 8.14 9.49 2.89
C ALA A 397 9.41 10.16 2.39
N TYR A 398 10.56 9.74 2.92
CA TYR A 398 11.86 10.34 2.60
C TYR A 398 12.79 9.27 2.02
N ASP A 399 13.33 9.55 0.84
CA ASP A 399 14.24 8.66 0.11
C ASP A 399 15.64 9.27 0.09
N GLY A 400 16.65 8.48 0.46
CA GLY A 400 18.04 8.92 0.55
C GLY A 400 18.72 9.21 -0.80
N ASN A 401 18.12 8.82 -1.93
CA ASN A 401 18.54 9.11 -3.30
C ASN A 401 20.05 8.87 -3.54
N GLY A 402 20.47 7.60 -3.42
CA GLY A 402 21.87 7.20 -3.51
C GLY A 402 22.73 7.52 -2.28
N ALA A 403 22.11 7.79 -1.13
CA ALA A 403 22.80 7.74 0.16
C ALA A 403 23.29 6.32 0.49
N GLY A 404 24.42 6.22 1.19
CA GLY A 404 25.03 4.94 1.56
C GLY A 404 24.60 4.42 2.94
N SER A 405 24.02 5.26 3.79
CA SER A 405 23.50 4.90 5.12
C SER A 405 22.57 5.98 5.68
N GLY A 406 21.96 5.70 6.83
CA GLY A 406 21.05 6.60 7.53
C GLY A 406 19.59 6.44 7.11
N GLY A 407 18.71 7.27 7.66
CA GLY A 407 17.26 7.15 7.48
C GLY A 407 16.50 8.34 8.04
N VAL A 408 15.28 8.55 7.54
CA VAL A 408 14.34 9.56 8.05
C VAL A 408 12.96 8.91 8.11
N ALA A 409 12.32 8.96 9.28
CA ALA A 409 10.98 8.38 9.46
C ALA A 409 9.93 9.13 8.61
N PRO A 410 8.98 8.42 7.97
CA PRO A 410 7.89 9.06 7.25
C PRO A 410 6.94 9.77 8.22
N THR A 411 6.31 10.86 7.78
CA THR A 411 5.26 11.53 8.54
C THR A 411 3.88 11.18 8.00
N VAL A 412 2.89 11.05 8.89
CA VAL A 412 1.52 10.63 8.56
C VAL A 412 0.53 11.73 8.99
N GLY A 413 -0.35 12.14 8.09
CA GLY A 413 -1.35 13.19 8.35
C GLY A 413 -2.58 13.10 7.48
N ASP A 414 -3.45 14.10 7.61
CA ASP A 414 -4.72 14.15 6.90
C ASP A 414 -4.56 14.88 5.55
N PRO A 415 -5.15 14.39 4.45
CA PRO A 415 -5.09 14.99 3.13
C PRO A 415 -5.52 16.46 3.13
N GLY A 416 -4.72 17.32 2.48
CA GLY A 416 -4.97 18.76 2.47
C GLY A 416 -4.45 19.51 3.70
N THR A 417 -3.95 18.83 4.73
CA THR A 417 -3.12 19.45 5.77
C THR A 417 -1.65 19.51 5.35
N THR A 418 -0.80 20.19 6.13
CA THR A 418 0.64 20.29 5.88
C THR A 418 1.45 19.67 7.03
N ALA A 419 2.67 19.23 6.73
CA ALA A 419 3.69 18.90 7.70
C ALA A 419 5.01 19.60 7.36
N LYS A 420 5.88 19.74 8.36
CA LYS A 420 7.23 20.28 8.17
C LYS A 420 8.14 19.22 7.54
N ALA A 421 8.82 19.57 6.46
CA ALA A 421 9.84 18.73 5.85
C ALA A 421 10.93 18.39 6.88
N ALA A 422 11.27 17.11 7.00
CA ALA A 422 12.19 16.63 8.03
C ALA A 422 13.63 17.16 7.84
N ALA A 423 14.41 17.14 8.92
CA ALA A 423 15.86 17.26 8.85
C ALA A 423 16.45 16.04 8.13
N ASN A 424 17.63 16.21 7.51
CA ASN A 424 18.31 15.10 6.87
C ASN A 424 18.90 14.13 7.90
N GLY A 425 18.52 12.85 7.80
CA GLY A 425 19.11 11.73 8.55
C GLY A 425 19.90 10.75 7.69
N PHE A 426 20.08 11.04 6.39
CA PHE A 426 20.87 10.22 5.46
C PHE A 426 22.32 10.69 5.35
N THR A 427 23.23 9.78 5.00
CA THR A 427 24.66 10.08 4.74
C THR A 427 25.08 9.56 3.37
N ARG A 428 25.68 10.44 2.56
CA ARG A 428 26.25 10.12 1.25
C ARG A 428 27.69 10.62 1.17
N THR A 429 28.65 9.70 1.13
CA THR A 429 30.10 9.99 1.11
C THR A 429 30.46 10.95 -0.04
N GLY A 430 31.29 11.96 0.24
CA GLY A 430 31.69 12.95 -0.76
C GLY A 430 30.58 13.87 -1.27
N HIS A 431 29.44 13.94 -0.56
CA HIS A 431 28.31 14.77 -0.96
C HIS A 431 27.72 15.54 0.23
N THR A 432 27.28 16.77 -0.02
CA THR A 432 26.52 17.59 0.93
C THR A 432 25.04 17.56 0.58
N PHE A 433 24.17 17.33 1.57
CA PHE A 433 22.71 17.42 1.41
C PHE A 433 22.30 18.88 1.13
N THR A 434 21.52 19.11 0.08
CA THR A 434 21.05 20.45 -0.32
C THR A 434 19.58 20.70 -0.07
N GLY A 435 18.79 19.66 0.21
CA GLY A 435 17.34 19.75 0.38
C GLY A 435 16.62 18.51 -0.14
N TRP A 436 15.29 18.56 -0.10
CA TRP A 436 14.40 17.53 -0.62
C TRP A 436 13.81 17.94 -1.97
N ASN A 437 13.43 16.98 -2.81
CA ASN A 437 12.70 17.23 -4.05
C ASN A 437 11.62 16.17 -4.30
N THR A 438 10.49 16.53 -4.94
CA THR A 438 9.42 15.56 -5.27
C THR A 438 9.78 14.57 -6.39
N LYS A 439 10.97 14.69 -7.00
CA LYS A 439 11.55 13.72 -7.94
C LYS A 439 13.02 13.48 -7.63
N ALA A 440 13.48 12.25 -7.88
CA ALA A 440 14.89 11.86 -7.70
C ALA A 440 15.86 12.69 -8.56
N ASP A 441 15.43 13.06 -9.78
CA ASP A 441 16.21 13.86 -10.75
C ASP A 441 16.31 15.36 -10.44
N GLY A 442 15.69 15.83 -9.35
CA GLY A 442 15.67 17.24 -8.98
C GLY A 442 14.73 18.14 -9.81
N THR A 443 14.03 17.61 -10.82
CA THR A 443 13.12 18.40 -11.68
C THR A 443 11.72 18.61 -11.09
N GLY A 444 11.49 18.15 -9.86
CA GLY A 444 10.26 18.37 -9.10
C GLY A 444 10.31 19.62 -8.22
N ALA A 445 9.34 19.75 -7.31
CA ALA A 445 9.31 20.86 -6.35
C ALA A 445 10.35 20.62 -5.24
N ALA A 446 11.14 21.65 -4.91
CA ALA A 446 12.19 21.58 -3.90
C ALA A 446 11.70 22.08 -2.54
N TYR A 447 12.13 21.42 -1.46
CA TYR A 447 11.80 21.78 -0.08
C TYR A 447 13.06 21.75 0.80
N LEU A 448 13.29 22.80 1.58
CA LEU A 448 14.29 22.79 2.66
C LEU A 448 13.70 22.14 3.91
N PRO A 449 14.52 21.56 4.81
CA PRO A 449 14.06 21.18 6.15
C PRO A 449 13.32 22.32 6.85
N GLY A 450 12.16 22.01 7.45
CA GLY A 450 11.27 23.01 8.06
C GLY A 450 10.31 23.73 7.10
N ALA A 451 10.38 23.50 5.79
CA ALA A 451 9.36 24.00 4.86
C ALA A 451 8.03 23.23 5.01
N ASP A 452 6.89 23.88 4.73
CA ASP A 452 5.59 23.21 4.72
C ASP A 452 5.39 22.39 3.45
N VAL A 453 5.02 21.12 3.64
CA VAL A 453 4.73 20.15 2.59
C VAL A 453 3.29 19.70 2.75
N ALA A 454 2.48 19.84 1.69
CA ALA A 454 1.09 19.39 1.71
C ALA A 454 1.01 17.86 1.62
N TYR A 455 0.19 17.25 2.47
CA TYR A 455 -0.13 15.83 2.37
C TYR A 455 -0.91 15.54 1.08
N PRO A 456 -0.56 14.48 0.33
CA PRO A 456 -1.29 14.09 -0.87
C PRO A 456 -2.70 13.58 -0.53
N ALA A 457 -3.48 13.21 -1.56
CA ALA A 457 -4.77 12.56 -1.37
C ALA A 457 -4.64 11.27 -0.53
N GLY A 458 -5.67 10.95 0.26
CA GLY A 458 -5.63 9.83 1.21
C GLY A 458 -5.33 8.49 0.54
N GLY A 459 -4.55 7.65 1.21
CA GLY A 459 -4.03 6.40 0.65
C GLY A 459 -2.89 6.59 -0.35
N ARG A 460 -2.31 7.79 -0.47
CA ARG A 460 -1.10 8.05 -1.28
C ARG A 460 0.09 8.44 -0.41
N THR A 461 1.27 8.13 -0.94
CA THR A 461 2.56 8.56 -0.41
C THR A 461 3.16 9.60 -1.34
N LEU A 462 3.61 10.73 -0.78
CA LEU A 462 4.50 11.68 -1.43
C LEU A 462 5.94 11.34 -1.02
N THR A 463 6.74 10.84 -1.95
CA THR A 463 8.16 10.61 -1.70
C THR A 463 8.96 11.88 -1.95
N LEU A 464 9.73 12.29 -0.95
CA LEU A 464 10.70 13.37 -1.01
C LEU A 464 12.10 12.78 -1.11
N TYR A 465 12.75 12.98 -2.25
CA TYR A 465 14.09 12.48 -2.56
C TYR A 465 15.14 13.49 -2.10
N ALA A 466 16.13 13.04 -1.34
CA ALA A 466 17.27 13.85 -0.96
C ALA A 466 18.01 14.34 -2.21
N GLN A 467 18.41 15.60 -2.22
CA GLN A 467 19.24 16.20 -3.25
C GLN A 467 20.63 16.44 -2.68
N TRP A 468 21.64 16.14 -3.50
CA TRP A 468 23.02 16.02 -3.09
C TRP A 468 23.91 16.81 -4.03
N ARG A 469 24.79 17.65 -3.49
CA ARG A 469 25.85 18.32 -4.25
C ARG A 469 27.19 17.65 -3.93
N PRO A 470 28.00 17.25 -4.92
CA PRO A 470 29.36 16.79 -4.69
C PRO A 470 30.17 17.83 -3.90
N ILE A 471 31.02 17.38 -2.99
CA ILE A 471 31.91 18.29 -2.24
C ILE A 471 33.03 18.83 -3.11
N THR A 472 33.68 19.88 -2.65
CA THR A 472 35.03 20.28 -3.10
C THR A 472 36.05 19.94 -2.03
N TYR A 473 37.25 19.53 -2.46
CA TYR A 473 38.40 19.28 -1.59
C TYR A 473 39.69 19.81 -2.26
N LYS A 474 40.79 19.82 -1.53
CA LYS A 474 42.10 20.29 -2.02
C LYS A 474 43.10 19.14 -2.06
N VAL A 475 43.92 19.11 -3.11
CA VAL A 475 45.09 18.25 -3.23
C VAL A 475 46.33 19.11 -3.04
N ARG A 476 47.07 18.85 -1.97
CA ARG A 476 48.36 19.49 -1.66
C ARG A 476 49.51 18.61 -2.11
N PHE A 477 50.58 19.24 -2.59
CA PHE A 477 51.75 18.56 -3.13
C PHE A 477 52.96 18.77 -2.24
N ASP A 478 53.42 17.70 -1.59
CA ASP A 478 54.64 17.69 -0.79
C ASP A 478 55.83 17.23 -1.65
N GLY A 479 56.91 18.02 -1.67
CA GLY A 479 58.13 17.69 -2.40
C GLY A 479 58.91 16.48 -1.85
N ASN A 480 58.57 16.00 -0.64
CA ASN A 480 59.08 14.78 -0.01
C ASN A 480 60.63 14.66 -0.09
N GLY A 481 61.32 15.62 0.53
CA GLY A 481 62.78 15.71 0.46
C GLY A 481 63.34 16.39 -0.80
N ALA A 482 62.50 17.05 -1.60
CA ALA A 482 62.95 17.92 -2.68
C ALA A 482 63.89 19.04 -2.18
N ALA A 483 64.89 19.37 -2.99
CA ALA A 483 65.85 20.44 -2.68
C ALA A 483 65.34 21.84 -3.07
N SER A 484 64.37 21.92 -3.99
CA SER A 484 63.78 23.20 -4.43
C SER A 484 62.41 23.00 -5.10
N GLY A 485 61.69 24.10 -5.30
CA GLY A 485 60.38 24.16 -5.95
C GLY A 485 59.22 24.29 -4.97
N THR A 486 58.06 24.69 -5.49
CA THR A 486 56.79 24.84 -4.74
C THR A 486 55.62 24.60 -5.69
N MET A 487 54.52 24.07 -5.20
CA MET A 487 53.27 23.89 -5.96
C MET A 487 52.07 24.40 -5.18
N ALA A 488 51.12 25.04 -5.87
CA ALA A 488 49.86 25.46 -5.28
C ALA A 488 48.91 24.26 -5.09
N ASP A 489 48.04 24.34 -4.08
CA ASP A 489 46.96 23.36 -3.89
C ASP A 489 46.03 23.32 -5.12
N LEU A 490 45.66 22.12 -5.56
CA LEU A 490 44.66 21.90 -6.60
C LEU A 490 43.28 21.69 -5.96
N THR A 491 42.32 22.57 -6.22
CA THR A 491 40.92 22.30 -5.87
C THR A 491 40.32 21.27 -6.83
N ALA A 492 39.74 20.21 -6.29
CA ALA A 492 39.05 19.16 -7.02
C ALA A 492 37.60 18.99 -6.51
N THR A 493 36.72 18.52 -7.38
CA THR A 493 35.32 18.22 -7.05
C THR A 493 35.15 16.71 -6.95
N TYR A 494 34.34 16.24 -6.01
CA TYR A 494 33.99 14.83 -5.89
C TYR A 494 33.22 14.33 -7.13
N ASP A 495 33.44 13.07 -7.49
CA ASP A 495 33.04 12.38 -8.74
C ASP A 495 33.53 13.03 -10.05
N ALA A 496 34.30 14.11 -10.00
CA ALA A 496 34.97 14.70 -11.15
C ALA A 496 36.42 14.22 -11.30
N LYS A 497 36.87 14.08 -12.55
CA LYS A 497 38.30 13.89 -12.87
C LYS A 497 39.03 15.23 -12.77
N ALA A 498 40.16 15.23 -12.06
CA ALA A 498 41.09 16.35 -12.01
C ALA A 498 42.47 15.92 -12.52
N ALA A 499 43.03 16.67 -13.46
CA ALA A 499 44.40 16.42 -13.94
C ALA A 499 45.41 17.06 -12.97
N LEU A 500 46.37 16.28 -12.48
CA LEU A 500 47.42 16.79 -11.62
C LEU A 500 48.30 17.80 -12.41
N PRO A 501 48.67 18.95 -11.82
CA PRO A 501 49.64 19.85 -12.43
C PRO A 501 50.98 19.16 -12.66
N ALA A 502 51.70 19.59 -13.69
CA ALA A 502 53.06 19.13 -13.94
C ALA A 502 53.98 19.46 -12.76
N ASN A 503 54.78 18.50 -12.29
CA ASN A 503 55.71 18.71 -11.18
C ASN A 503 56.56 19.99 -11.33
N ARG A 504 56.85 20.66 -10.21
CA ARG A 504 57.73 21.84 -10.07
C ARG A 504 58.82 21.68 -9.02
N TYR A 505 58.82 20.57 -8.27
CA TYR A 505 59.90 20.24 -7.35
C TYR A 505 61.08 19.66 -8.10
N ALA A 506 62.29 19.84 -7.55
CA ALA A 506 63.51 19.21 -8.01
C ALA A 506 64.34 18.71 -6.82
N LYS A 507 64.91 17.51 -6.93
CA LYS A 507 65.81 16.89 -5.97
C LYS A 507 67.14 16.58 -6.67
N SER A 508 68.27 16.80 -5.99
CA SER A 508 69.59 16.66 -6.62
C SER A 508 69.94 15.18 -6.79
N GLY A 509 70.49 14.81 -7.94
CA GLY A 509 70.88 13.42 -8.26
C GLY A 509 69.74 12.47 -8.61
N GLU A 510 68.48 12.89 -8.51
CA GLU A 510 67.31 12.03 -8.66
C GLU A 510 66.29 12.62 -9.67
N THR A 511 65.50 11.74 -10.29
CA THR A 511 64.40 12.08 -11.21
C THR A 511 63.05 11.84 -10.55
N PHE A 512 62.06 12.66 -10.92
CA PHE A 512 60.70 12.54 -10.40
C PHE A 512 59.97 11.33 -11.02
N ALA A 513 59.74 10.29 -10.22
CA ALA A 513 59.08 9.06 -10.65
C ALA A 513 57.55 9.20 -10.67
N GLY A 514 56.98 9.92 -9.69
CA GLY A 514 55.54 10.12 -9.59
C GLY A 514 55.09 10.71 -8.25
N TRP A 515 53.78 10.84 -8.09
CA TRP A 515 53.13 11.18 -6.83
C TRP A 515 52.67 9.91 -6.13
N ASN A 516 52.70 9.87 -4.80
CA ASN A 516 52.18 8.77 -4.00
C ASN A 516 51.26 9.26 -2.88
N THR A 517 50.25 8.47 -2.51
CA THR A 517 49.34 8.79 -1.39
C THR A 517 49.97 8.66 0.00
N LYS A 518 51.21 8.18 0.09
CA LYS A 518 52.02 8.14 1.32
C LYS A 518 53.46 8.58 1.04
N ALA A 519 54.10 9.19 2.04
CA ALA A 519 55.48 9.65 1.95
C ALA A 519 56.49 8.50 1.73
N ASP A 520 56.21 7.33 2.29
CA ASP A 520 57.04 6.11 2.22
C ASP A 520 56.93 5.33 0.91
N GLY A 521 56.12 5.79 -0.05
CA GLY A 521 55.90 5.11 -1.34
C GLY A 521 54.96 3.89 -1.26
N SER A 522 54.48 3.49 -0.08
CA SER A 522 53.60 2.32 0.09
C SER A 522 52.13 2.56 -0.26
N GLY A 523 51.80 3.76 -0.74
CA GLY A 523 50.46 4.15 -1.19
C GLY A 523 50.25 3.97 -2.69
N ALA A 524 49.15 4.50 -3.21
CA ALA A 524 48.84 4.46 -4.63
C ALA A 524 49.72 5.46 -5.40
N MET A 525 50.31 5.02 -6.51
CA MET A 525 51.23 5.81 -7.34
C MET A 525 50.51 6.42 -8.55
N TYR A 526 50.72 7.72 -8.78
CA TYR A 526 50.20 8.48 -9.92
C TYR A 526 51.36 9.08 -10.71
N ARG A 527 51.35 8.89 -12.04
CA ARG A 527 52.35 9.50 -12.92
C ARG A 527 52.23 11.02 -12.95
N ASN A 528 53.29 11.70 -13.38
CA ASN A 528 53.24 13.14 -13.65
C ASN A 528 52.07 13.46 -14.62
N ARG A 529 51.25 14.47 -14.31
CA ARG A 529 50.02 14.82 -15.05
C ARG A 529 48.92 13.74 -15.14
N ALA A 530 48.91 12.75 -14.24
CA ALA A 530 47.81 11.78 -14.18
C ALA A 530 46.46 12.45 -13.86
N GLU A 531 45.36 11.81 -14.30
CA GLU A 531 44.02 12.11 -13.81
C GLU A 531 43.78 11.41 -12.46
N VAL A 532 43.18 12.12 -11.50
CA VAL A 532 42.76 11.60 -10.20
C VAL A 532 41.28 11.91 -9.94
N THR A 533 40.65 11.11 -9.08
CA THR A 533 39.24 11.25 -8.67
C THR A 533 39.11 10.79 -7.22
N ASN A 534 38.22 11.43 -6.46
CA ASN A 534 37.80 11.06 -5.08
C ASN A 534 38.94 10.77 -4.09
N LEU A 535 39.95 11.65 -4.00
CA LEU A 535 41.05 11.50 -3.03
C LEU A 535 40.64 11.85 -1.59
N ALA A 536 39.65 12.71 -1.38
CA ALA A 536 39.09 13.03 -0.07
C ALA A 536 37.55 13.00 -0.10
N SER A 537 36.93 12.88 1.08
CA SER A 537 35.48 12.64 1.23
C SER A 537 34.75 13.62 2.16
N GLY A 538 35.46 14.51 2.87
CA GLY A 538 34.93 15.64 3.62
C GLY A 538 35.09 16.98 2.88
N GLN A 539 34.12 17.87 3.06
CA GLN A 539 34.10 19.20 2.42
C GLN A 539 35.30 20.04 2.88
N ASP A 540 36.04 20.59 1.92
CA ASP A 540 37.27 21.37 2.09
C ASP A 540 38.45 20.63 2.75
N ASP A 541 38.39 19.29 2.83
CA ASP A 541 39.52 18.43 3.22
C ASP A 541 40.77 18.72 2.36
N VAL A 542 41.95 18.54 2.97
CA VAL A 542 43.24 18.64 2.29
C VAL A 542 43.89 17.26 2.22
N PHE A 543 43.91 16.66 1.04
CA PHE A 543 44.64 15.43 0.76
C PHE A 543 46.08 15.73 0.32
N VAL A 544 47.07 15.05 0.87
CA VAL A 544 48.49 15.29 0.53
C VAL A 544 49.01 14.18 -0.39
N LEU A 545 49.57 14.58 -1.53
CA LEU A 545 50.37 13.73 -2.41
C LEU A 545 51.86 14.03 -2.22
N TYR A 546 52.65 12.98 -2.05
CA TYR A 546 54.09 13.06 -1.81
C TYR A 546 54.86 12.71 -3.07
N ALA A 547 55.85 13.51 -3.44
CA ALA A 547 56.73 13.20 -4.55
C ALA A 547 57.53 11.92 -4.26
N GLN A 548 57.69 11.07 -5.26
CA GLN A 548 58.58 9.91 -5.23
C GLN A 548 59.65 10.09 -6.29
N TRP A 549 60.84 9.63 -5.96
CA TRP A 549 62.07 9.95 -6.66
C TRP A 549 62.89 8.68 -6.89
N GLU A 550 63.53 8.59 -8.05
CA GLU A 550 64.39 7.48 -8.46
C GLU A 550 65.74 8.04 -8.93
N ASP A 551 66.84 7.34 -8.64
CA ASP A 551 68.20 7.75 -9.03
C ASP A 551 68.25 8.17 -10.51
N ALA A 552 68.81 9.34 -10.79
CA ALA A 552 68.95 9.81 -12.15
C ALA A 552 69.98 8.94 -12.88
N MET A 553 69.52 7.97 -13.68
CA MET A 553 70.38 7.22 -14.57
C MET A 553 71.10 8.19 -15.52
N THR A 554 72.36 8.48 -15.22
CA THR A 554 73.27 9.12 -16.17
C THR A 554 73.46 8.17 -17.35
N ALA A 555 72.76 8.44 -18.44
CA ALA A 555 72.99 7.77 -19.70
C ALA A 555 74.47 7.93 -20.08
N MET A 556 75.23 6.83 -20.05
CA MET A 556 76.49 6.79 -20.78
C MET A 556 76.17 6.99 -22.27
N PRO A 557 76.95 7.80 -23.00
CA PRO A 557 76.68 8.04 -24.41
C PRO A 557 76.77 6.73 -25.21
N GLU A 558 75.88 6.55 -26.19
CA GLU A 558 75.92 5.39 -27.08
C GLU A 558 77.25 5.35 -27.86
N THR A 559 78.14 4.44 -27.47
CA THR A 559 79.22 3.97 -28.34
C THR A 559 78.86 2.56 -28.81
N GLY A 560 78.42 2.47 -30.06
CA GLY A 560 77.83 1.25 -30.62
C GLY A 560 78.81 0.08 -30.79
N GLY A 561 78.25 -1.13 -30.88
CA GLY A 561 78.98 -2.36 -31.18
C GLY A 561 78.03 -3.54 -31.41
N THR A 562 77.77 -3.87 -32.68
CA THR A 562 76.95 -5.02 -33.08
C THR A 562 77.80 -6.24 -33.46
N VAL A 563 77.84 -7.24 -32.57
CA VAL A 563 78.04 -8.69 -32.82
C VAL A 563 77.42 -9.37 -31.59
N GLY A 564 76.68 -10.47 -31.61
CA GLY A 564 76.46 -11.48 -32.64
C GLY A 564 76.53 -12.87 -31.97
N ASP A 565 75.39 -13.31 -31.44
CA ASP A 565 75.01 -14.66 -31.01
C ASP A 565 75.96 -15.50 -30.12
N HIS A 566 75.57 -15.73 -28.85
CA HIS A 566 75.17 -17.08 -28.35
C HIS A 566 75.05 -17.16 -26.81
N GLY A 567 73.82 -17.44 -26.35
CA GLY A 567 73.53 -18.36 -25.24
C GLY A 567 73.90 -17.99 -23.79
N PHE A 568 72.92 -17.47 -23.02
CA PHE A 568 72.55 -18.02 -21.70
C PHE A 568 71.15 -17.56 -21.29
N GLY A 569 70.13 -18.28 -21.75
CA GLY A 569 68.74 -18.02 -21.35
C GLY A 569 68.36 -18.78 -20.08
N LYS A 570 67.94 -18.06 -19.03
CA LYS A 570 67.18 -18.63 -17.91
C LYS A 570 65.93 -17.76 -17.66
N THR A 571 64.78 -18.42 -17.72
CA THR A 571 63.39 -18.04 -17.36
C THR A 571 63.27 -16.80 -16.46
N ILE A 572 62.42 -15.79 -16.70
CA ILE A 572 60.94 -15.75 -16.83
C ILE A 572 60.55 -14.52 -17.70
N GLY A 573 59.43 -14.41 -18.44
CA GLY A 573 58.30 -15.33 -18.67
C GLY A 573 56.92 -14.62 -18.64
N GLY A 574 55.98 -14.99 -19.53
CA GLY A 574 54.65 -14.37 -19.68
C GLY A 574 54.36 -13.88 -21.12
N GLY A 575 53.64 -14.68 -21.91
CA GLY A 575 53.44 -14.43 -23.35
C GLY A 575 52.05 -13.87 -23.72
N LEU A 576 52.00 -13.20 -24.89
CA LEU A 576 50.78 -13.00 -25.66
C LEU A 576 50.97 -13.60 -27.06
N VAL A 577 49.87 -14.14 -27.59
CA VAL A 577 49.80 -15.11 -28.70
C VAL A 577 49.83 -14.41 -30.05
N PHE A 578 50.44 -15.02 -31.09
CA PHE A 578 49.81 -15.16 -32.43
C PHE A 578 50.59 -15.99 -33.49
N TRP A 579 49.82 -16.68 -34.35
CA TRP A 579 50.09 -17.14 -35.75
C TRP A 579 50.52 -18.62 -36.04
N PRO A 580 50.29 -19.14 -37.28
CA PRO A 580 49.74 -20.50 -37.47
C PRO A 580 50.62 -21.52 -38.24
N SER A 581 50.13 -22.77 -38.30
CA SER A 581 50.39 -23.79 -39.36
C SER A 581 51.80 -24.46 -39.34
N SER A 582 52.01 -25.75 -39.69
CA SER A 582 51.11 -26.86 -40.05
C SER A 582 51.83 -28.23 -40.06
N ARG A 583 51.05 -29.35 -40.09
CA ARG A 583 51.40 -30.73 -40.54
C ARG A 583 52.41 -31.53 -39.68
N SER A 584 52.39 -32.86 -39.58
CA SER A 584 51.48 -33.98 -39.99
C SER A 584 51.97 -35.27 -39.26
N CYS A 585 51.27 -36.39 -39.05
CA CYS A 585 50.54 -37.30 -39.97
C CYS A 585 49.77 -38.39 -39.15
N TRP A 586 48.62 -38.88 -39.67
CA TRP A 586 48.05 -40.26 -39.58
C TRP A 586 47.77 -40.85 -38.15
N HIS A 587 46.65 -41.54 -37.86
CA HIS A 587 45.89 -42.55 -38.61
C HIS A 587 44.37 -42.54 -38.26
N ASP A 588 43.62 -43.48 -38.83
CA ASP A 588 42.15 -43.51 -38.93
C ASP A 588 41.37 -43.97 -37.69
N GLY A 589 40.07 -43.61 -37.63
CA GLY A 589 39.04 -44.57 -37.26
C GLY A 589 38.02 -44.22 -36.16
N ALA A 590 36.75 -44.17 -36.58
CA ALA A 590 35.53 -44.41 -35.81
C ALA A 590 35.04 -43.40 -34.74
N CYS A 591 33.86 -42.82 -35.03
CA CYS A 591 32.95 -42.28 -34.03
C CYS A 591 32.18 -43.41 -33.33
N ALA A 592 31.97 -43.31 -32.01
CA ALA A 592 30.85 -43.94 -31.30
C ALA A 592 30.52 -43.17 -30.01
N GLU A 593 29.24 -43.11 -29.66
CA GLU A 593 28.71 -42.28 -28.58
C GLU A 593 28.71 -43.00 -27.21
N ASN A 594 28.89 -42.24 -26.13
CA ASN A 594 27.97 -42.23 -24.98
C ASN A 594 28.42 -41.22 -23.91
N GLY A 595 27.47 -40.56 -23.21
CA GLY A 595 27.78 -39.75 -22.02
C GLY A 595 26.94 -38.47 -21.88
N SER A 596 25.75 -38.60 -21.31
CA SER A 596 24.84 -37.49 -20.99
C SER A 596 25.35 -36.59 -19.85
N SER A 597 25.10 -35.28 -19.95
CA SER A 597 24.03 -34.61 -19.16
C SER A 597 24.09 -33.07 -19.27
N VAL A 598 22.92 -32.44 -19.16
CA VAL A 598 22.67 -31.08 -19.68
C VAL A 598 22.45 -30.05 -18.56
N ARG A 599 23.24 -28.97 -18.67
CA ARG A 599 23.00 -27.55 -18.37
C ARG A 599 21.56 -27.11 -17.97
N LYS A 600 21.51 -26.06 -17.15
CA LYS A 600 20.83 -24.76 -17.36
C LYS A 600 21.64 -23.72 -16.55
N GLY A 601 22.01 -22.53 -17.01
CA GLY A 601 21.37 -21.62 -17.96
C GLY A 601 20.62 -20.54 -17.14
N GLY A 602 20.96 -19.25 -17.11
CA GLY A 602 21.95 -18.49 -17.88
C GLY A 602 21.29 -17.56 -18.90
N VAL A 603 21.32 -16.24 -18.62
CA VAL A 603 21.03 -15.09 -19.52
C VAL A 603 21.87 -13.93 -18.92
N THR A 604 23.00 -13.46 -19.48
CA THR A 604 23.29 -12.73 -20.74
C THR A 604 22.68 -11.34 -20.83
N CYS A 605 23.53 -10.36 -21.18
CA CYS A 605 23.17 -9.02 -21.64
C CYS A 605 22.52 -9.07 -23.04
#